data_AF-A0A6L8AAG0-F1
#
_entry.id   AF-A0A6L8AAG0-F1
#
_cell.length_a   1.000
_cell.length_b   1.000
_cell.length_c   1.000
_cell.angle_alpha   90.00
_cell.angle_beta   90.00
_cell.angle_gamma   90.00
#
_symmetry.space_group_name_H-M   'P 1'
#
loop_
_entity.id
_entity.type
_entity.pdbx_description
1 polymer ?
#
loop_
_entity_poly.entity_id
_entity_poly.type
_entity_poly.pdbx_seq_one_letter_code
_entity_poly.pdbx_strand_id
1 'polypeptide(L)'
;MRFRPLVAAVLALCLIFVTACGGDAKAKTRAGLTYDEILNTGLANDCFTVDESARGVIPLDPEASYQFTSVCMHPSSVEVLVEPVNKRQEPRFVDGKILTRYTSSLDEVFGDLTVADGQITFSEKGGMDFQLITVIMPGGEEVPFVFSSKDLVATASGGAVTTSTDFEGSYTVPSYRTSNFLDPKG
;
A
#
# COMPACT_ATOMS: atom_id res chain seq x y z
N MET A 1 54.65 -25.67 19.32
CA MET A 1 54.20 -24.49 18.55
C MET A 1 54.38 -24.70 17.03
N ARG A 2 53.81 -25.75 16.42
CA ARG A 2 54.02 -26.08 14.98
C ARG A 2 52.78 -25.94 14.09
N PHE A 3 51.59 -25.72 14.66
CA PHE A 3 50.33 -25.58 13.92
C PHE A 3 49.89 -24.12 13.70
N ARG A 4 50.57 -23.15 14.33
CA ARG A 4 50.32 -21.71 14.16
C ARG A 4 50.32 -21.23 12.70
N PRO A 5 51.27 -21.65 11.81
CA PRO A 5 51.24 -21.20 10.42
C PRO A 5 50.09 -21.84 9.63
N LEU A 6 49.67 -23.06 9.99
CA LEU A 6 48.60 -23.79 9.31
C LEU A 6 47.23 -23.20 9.66
N VAL A 7 47.00 -22.85 10.93
CA VAL A 7 45.80 -22.14 11.37
C VAL A 7 45.71 -20.76 10.72
N ALA A 8 46.83 -20.03 10.60
CA ALA A 8 46.86 -18.73 9.94
C ALA A 8 46.51 -18.85 8.44
N ALA A 9 47.00 -19.89 7.75
CA ALA A 9 46.70 -20.12 6.33
C ALA A 9 45.22 -20.47 6.10
N VAL A 10 44.62 -21.30 6.97
CA VAL A 10 43.19 -21.63 6.89
C VAL A 10 42.33 -20.42 7.16
N LEU A 11 42.68 -19.60 8.16
CA LEU A 11 41.91 -18.41 8.51
C LEU A 11 42.01 -17.32 7.43
N ALA A 12 43.19 -17.17 6.80
CA ALA A 12 43.35 -16.30 5.64
C ALA A 12 42.52 -16.79 4.44
N LEU A 13 42.50 -18.10 4.16
CA LEU A 13 41.69 -18.68 3.09
C LEU A 13 40.19 -18.48 3.34
N CYS A 14 39.73 -18.66 4.58
CA CYS A 14 38.34 -18.39 4.97
C CYS A 14 37.98 -16.91 4.81
N LEU A 15 38.87 -15.98 5.20
CA LEU A 15 38.63 -14.55 5.00
C LEU A 15 38.57 -14.17 3.52
N ILE A 16 39.41 -14.76 2.67
CA ILE A 16 39.39 -14.51 1.22
C ILE A 16 38.07 -15.00 0.60
N PHE A 17 37.58 -16.18 0.99
CA PHE A 17 36.30 -16.71 0.50
C PHE A 17 35.09 -15.90 0.95
N VAL A 18 35.10 -15.37 2.18
CA VAL A 18 34.03 -14.47 2.67
C VAL A 18 34.03 -13.15 1.90
N THR A 19 35.19 -12.62 1.53
CA THR A 19 35.27 -11.38 0.72
C THR A 19 34.96 -11.58 -0.77
N ALA A 20 35.22 -12.76 -1.34
CA ALA A 20 34.99 -13.03 -2.76
C ALA A 20 33.53 -13.34 -3.11
N CYS A 21 32.75 -13.86 -2.15
CA CYS A 21 31.30 -14.05 -2.29
C CYS A 21 30.47 -12.95 -1.60
N GLY A 22 31.10 -11.98 -0.95
CA GLY A 22 30.47 -10.78 -0.41
C GLY A 22 30.27 -9.68 -1.47
N GLY A 23 30.13 -10.05 -2.75
CA GLY A 23 29.63 -9.12 -3.74
C GLY A 23 28.23 -8.72 -3.29
N ASP A 24 28.07 -7.46 -2.90
CA ASP A 24 26.77 -6.85 -2.66
C ASP A 24 25.88 -7.19 -3.86
N ALA A 25 25.08 -8.24 -3.73
CA ALA A 25 23.86 -8.37 -4.49
C ALA A 25 23.05 -7.17 -4.01
N LYS A 26 23.23 -6.02 -4.68
CA LYS A 26 22.39 -4.85 -4.45
C LYS A 26 20.98 -5.36 -4.63
N ALA A 27 20.30 -5.59 -3.52
CA ALA A 27 18.92 -6.01 -3.53
C ALA A 27 18.20 -4.94 -4.35
N LYS A 28 17.80 -5.29 -5.57
CA LYS A 28 17.07 -4.36 -6.41
C LYS A 28 15.81 -4.01 -5.63
N THR A 29 15.68 -2.76 -5.22
CA THR A 29 14.39 -2.22 -4.76
C THR A 29 13.37 -2.46 -5.88
N ARG A 30 12.09 -2.69 -5.56
CA ARG A 30 11.05 -3.01 -6.57
C ARG A 30 11.08 -2.08 -7.80
N ALA A 31 11.44 -0.81 -7.62
CA ALA A 31 11.62 0.16 -8.71
C ALA A 31 12.68 -0.21 -9.77
N GLY A 32 13.60 -1.12 -9.46
CA GLY A 32 14.65 -1.61 -10.36
C GLY A 32 14.38 -3.00 -10.93
N LEU A 33 13.23 -3.61 -10.62
CA LEU A 33 12.83 -4.90 -11.17
C LEU A 33 12.15 -4.71 -12.53
N THR A 34 12.40 -5.63 -13.46
CA THR A 34 11.68 -5.67 -14.75
C THR A 34 10.33 -6.36 -14.61
N TYR A 35 9.48 -6.22 -15.62
CA TYR A 35 8.19 -6.91 -15.67
C TYR A 35 8.33 -8.43 -15.49
N ASP A 36 9.29 -9.05 -16.18
CA ASP A 36 9.52 -10.50 -16.10
C ASP A 36 10.00 -10.95 -14.71
N GLU A 37 10.71 -10.08 -13.98
CA GLU A 37 11.13 -10.34 -12.60
C GLU A 37 9.95 -10.22 -11.62
N ILE A 38 8.90 -9.44 -11.95
CA ILE A 38 7.71 -9.22 -11.11
C ILE A 38 6.59 -10.23 -11.43
N LEU A 39 6.50 -10.69 -12.67
CA LEU A 39 5.42 -11.55 -13.14
C LEU A 39 5.27 -12.81 -12.25
N ASN A 40 4.05 -13.07 -11.80
CA ASN A 40 3.69 -14.20 -10.91
C ASN A 40 4.32 -14.21 -9.50
N THR A 41 4.96 -13.13 -9.06
CA THR A 41 5.53 -13.07 -7.69
C THR A 41 4.54 -12.58 -6.64
N GLY A 42 3.47 -11.88 -7.04
CA GLY A 42 2.56 -11.17 -6.13
C GLY A 42 2.98 -9.72 -5.84
N LEU A 43 4.26 -9.36 -6.07
CA LEU A 43 4.82 -8.03 -5.81
C LEU A 43 4.19 -6.91 -6.64
N ALA A 44 3.47 -7.25 -7.71
CA ALA A 44 2.73 -6.28 -8.51
C ALA A 44 1.58 -5.63 -7.71
N ASN A 45 0.98 -6.37 -6.77
CA ASN A 45 -0.12 -5.88 -5.96
C ASN A 45 0.33 -5.06 -4.75
N ASP A 46 1.59 -5.13 -4.33
CA ASP A 46 2.05 -4.40 -3.15
C ASP A 46 2.38 -2.95 -3.48
N CYS A 47 2.26 -2.02 -2.53
CA CYS A 47 2.73 -0.65 -2.72
C CYS A 47 4.24 -0.53 -2.49
N PHE A 48 4.86 0.49 -3.07
CA PHE A 48 6.27 0.79 -2.78
C PHE A 48 6.44 1.24 -1.33
N THR A 49 7.44 0.69 -0.65
CA THR A 49 7.82 1.10 0.69
C THR A 49 8.93 2.15 0.62
N VAL A 50 8.88 3.10 1.54
CA VAL A 50 9.95 4.08 1.76
C VAL A 50 10.85 3.57 2.89
N ASP A 51 12.15 3.83 2.81
CA ASP A 51 13.12 3.46 3.84
C ASP A 51 12.83 4.18 5.18
N GLU A 52 13.04 3.50 6.31
CA GLU A 52 12.78 4.06 7.65
C GLU A 52 13.60 5.33 7.98
N SER A 53 14.73 5.54 7.27
CA SER A 53 15.56 6.73 7.38
C SER A 53 14.99 7.95 6.65
N ALA A 54 13.98 7.79 5.79
CA ALA A 54 13.38 8.86 4.99
C ALA A 54 12.41 9.74 5.81
N ARG A 55 12.92 10.37 6.86
CA ARG A 55 12.17 11.30 7.74
C ARG A 55 12.34 12.76 7.30
N GLY A 56 12.39 12.96 5.99
CA GLY A 56 12.59 14.27 5.38
C GLY A 56 11.36 15.17 5.48
N VAL A 57 11.52 16.39 4.98
CA VAL A 57 10.45 17.37 4.84
C VAL A 57 10.36 17.76 3.36
N ILE A 58 9.15 17.73 2.80
CA ILE A 58 8.87 18.24 1.46
C ILE A 58 8.15 19.59 1.64
N PRO A 59 8.86 20.73 1.55
CA PRO A 59 8.23 22.03 1.63
C PRO A 59 7.35 22.26 0.39
N LEU A 60 6.15 22.80 0.59
CA LEU A 60 5.26 23.18 -0.49
C LEU A 60 5.12 24.70 -0.53
N ASP A 61 5.37 25.27 -1.71
CA ASP A 61 5.22 26.69 -1.97
C ASP A 61 3.76 27.00 -2.35
N PRO A 62 3.05 27.90 -1.64
CA PRO A 62 1.68 28.28 -2.00
C PRO A 62 1.52 28.86 -3.41
N GLU A 63 2.60 29.39 -4.02
CA GLU A 63 2.55 29.95 -5.37
C GLU A 63 2.75 28.89 -6.48
N ALA A 64 3.16 27.68 -6.11
CA ALA A 64 3.41 26.59 -7.05
C ALA A 64 2.23 25.62 -7.16
N SER A 65 2.10 24.97 -8.32
CA SER A 65 1.13 23.89 -8.53
C SER A 65 1.81 22.54 -8.32
N TYR A 66 1.20 21.70 -7.48
CA TYR A 66 1.67 20.36 -7.19
C TYR A 66 0.65 19.31 -7.62
N GLN A 67 1.12 18.10 -7.83
CA GLN A 67 0.30 16.94 -8.18
C GLN A 67 0.88 15.70 -7.50
N PHE A 68 0.02 14.85 -6.95
CA PHE A 68 0.42 13.47 -6.68
C PHE A 68 0.20 12.65 -7.95
N THR A 69 1.25 11.96 -8.39
CA THR A 69 1.26 11.24 -9.66
C THR A 69 0.92 9.76 -9.53
N SER A 70 1.23 9.15 -8.39
CA SER A 70 1.14 7.70 -8.20
C SER A 70 0.87 7.37 -6.74
N VAL A 71 -0.32 7.68 -6.26
CA VAL A 71 -0.81 7.26 -4.95
C VAL A 71 -1.19 5.78 -5.04
N CYS A 72 -0.60 4.97 -4.17
CA CYS A 72 -0.90 3.54 -4.04
C CYS A 72 -1.46 3.28 -2.64
N MET A 73 -2.58 2.55 -2.58
CA MET A 73 -3.24 2.16 -1.33
C MET A 73 -3.45 0.65 -1.33
N HIS A 74 -2.72 -0.05 -0.46
CA HIS A 74 -2.82 -1.50 -0.30
C HIS A 74 -3.44 -1.84 1.06
N PRO A 75 -4.60 -2.53 1.10
CA PRO A 75 -5.21 -2.93 2.36
C PRO A 75 -4.44 -4.09 3.00
N SER A 76 -3.90 -3.87 4.19
CA SER A 76 -3.17 -4.89 4.97
C SER A 76 -4.11 -5.84 5.73
N SER A 77 -5.27 -5.34 6.15
CA SER A 77 -6.31 -6.07 6.86
C SER A 77 -7.67 -5.49 6.52
N VAL A 78 -8.71 -6.31 6.61
CA VAL A 78 -10.10 -5.89 6.39
C VAL A 78 -10.93 -6.41 7.54
N GLU A 79 -11.63 -5.51 8.21
CA GLU A 79 -12.53 -5.83 9.31
C GLU A 79 -13.97 -5.57 8.87
N VAL A 80 -14.87 -6.48 9.23
CA VAL A 80 -16.30 -6.35 8.95
C VAL A 80 -17.05 -6.13 10.24
N LEU A 81 -17.93 -5.13 10.25
CA LEU A 81 -18.80 -4.86 11.39
C LEU A 81 -19.91 -5.91 11.45
N VAL A 82 -19.91 -6.74 12.48
CA VAL A 82 -20.91 -7.79 12.68
C VAL A 82 -21.97 -7.31 13.66
N GLU A 83 -23.24 -7.35 13.23
CA GLU A 83 -24.38 -7.06 14.09
C GLU A 83 -24.69 -8.25 14.99
N PRO A 84 -24.83 -8.05 16.31
CA PRO A 84 -25.22 -9.11 17.22
C PRO A 84 -26.71 -9.44 17.10
N VAL A 85 -27.05 -10.71 17.32
CA VAL A 85 -28.46 -11.18 17.35
C VAL A 85 -29.27 -10.46 18.45
N ASN A 86 -28.60 -10.03 19.52
CA ASN A 86 -29.21 -9.26 20.60
C ASN A 86 -28.92 -7.76 20.42
N LYS A 87 -29.98 -6.97 20.20
CA LYS A 87 -29.91 -5.50 20.05
C LYS A 87 -29.33 -4.74 21.26
N ARG A 88 -29.11 -5.42 22.40
CA ARG A 88 -28.45 -4.84 23.59
C ARG A 88 -26.92 -4.96 23.56
N GLN A 89 -26.37 -5.74 22.62
CA GLN A 89 -24.92 -5.84 22.43
C GLN A 89 -24.48 -4.83 21.38
N GLU A 90 -23.32 -4.22 21.60
CA GLU A 90 -22.70 -3.32 20.62
C GLU A 90 -22.16 -4.12 19.43
N PRO A 91 -22.28 -3.60 18.19
CA PRO A 91 -21.61 -4.15 17.03
C PRO A 91 -20.09 -4.25 17.25
N ARG A 92 -19.47 -5.28 16.69
CA ARG A 92 -18.03 -5.49 16.79
C ARG A 92 -17.40 -5.75 15.44
N PHE A 93 -16.22 -5.21 15.23
CA PHE A 93 -15.39 -5.54 14.07
C PHE A 93 -14.81 -6.94 14.23
N VAL A 94 -14.83 -7.70 13.14
CA VAL A 94 -14.27 -9.05 13.05
C VAL A 94 -13.38 -9.13 11.82
N ASP A 95 -12.20 -9.71 11.98
CA ASP A 95 -11.25 -9.90 10.89
C ASP A 95 -11.83 -10.77 9.78
N GLY A 96 -11.88 -10.20 8.57
CA GLY A 96 -12.18 -10.91 7.33
C GLY A 96 -10.89 -11.34 6.63
N LYS A 97 -10.92 -12.49 5.95
CA LYS A 97 -9.82 -12.94 5.07
C LYS A 97 -10.15 -12.64 3.63
N ILE A 98 -9.27 -11.96 2.90
CA ILE A 98 -9.47 -11.66 1.47
C ILE A 98 -9.47 -12.97 0.66
N LEU A 99 -10.55 -13.21 -0.09
CA LEU A 99 -10.71 -14.36 -0.99
C LEU A 99 -10.27 -14.06 -2.43
N THR A 100 -10.28 -12.79 -2.84
CA THR A 100 -10.01 -12.36 -4.23
C THR A 100 -8.52 -12.39 -4.62
N ARG A 101 -7.63 -12.96 -3.79
CA ARG A 101 -6.18 -13.07 -4.02
C ARG A 101 -5.51 -11.68 -4.06
N TYR A 102 -4.45 -11.53 -4.85
CA TYR A 102 -3.62 -10.33 -4.98
C TYR A 102 -4.21 -9.32 -5.98
N THR A 103 -5.43 -8.85 -5.71
CA THR A 103 -6.15 -7.87 -6.57
C THR A 103 -6.83 -6.78 -5.75
N SER A 104 -6.22 -6.39 -4.62
CA SER A 104 -6.86 -5.57 -3.60
C SER A 104 -6.37 -4.12 -3.58
N SER A 105 -5.28 -3.80 -4.27
CA SER A 105 -4.67 -2.47 -4.20
C SER A 105 -5.24 -1.49 -5.20
N LEU A 106 -5.28 -0.23 -4.77
CA LEU A 106 -5.42 0.93 -5.65
C LEU A 106 -4.02 1.39 -6.03
N ASP A 107 -3.81 1.72 -7.29
CA ASP A 107 -2.50 2.16 -7.81
C ASP A 107 -2.70 3.21 -8.90
N GLU A 108 -1.62 3.93 -9.21
CA GLU A 108 -1.62 5.02 -10.20
C GLU A 108 -2.74 6.05 -9.99
N VAL A 109 -3.19 6.23 -8.75
CA VAL A 109 -4.16 7.26 -8.40
C VAL A 109 -3.45 8.61 -8.43
N PHE A 110 -3.97 9.54 -9.21
CA PHE A 110 -3.37 10.86 -9.39
C PHE A 110 -4.37 11.97 -9.13
N GLY A 111 -3.86 13.13 -8.75
CA GLY A 111 -4.71 14.27 -8.41
C GLY A 111 -3.93 15.52 -8.07
N ASP A 112 -4.64 16.64 -8.09
CA ASP A 112 -4.06 17.95 -7.82
C ASP A 112 -3.80 18.11 -6.33
N LEU A 113 -2.69 18.74 -5.99
CA LEU A 113 -2.33 19.09 -4.63
C LEU A 113 -2.24 20.62 -4.54
N THR A 114 -3.19 21.21 -3.83
CA THR A 114 -3.30 22.66 -3.65
C THR A 114 -2.92 23.04 -2.23
N VAL A 115 -2.27 24.19 -2.07
CA VAL A 115 -1.88 24.72 -0.77
C VAL A 115 -2.52 26.09 -0.61
N ALA A 116 -3.46 26.21 0.31
CA ALA A 116 -4.18 27.45 0.58
C ALA A 116 -4.41 27.59 2.09
N ASP A 117 -4.25 28.79 2.63
CA ASP A 117 -4.58 29.12 4.02
C ASP A 117 -3.93 28.19 5.07
N GLY A 118 -2.73 27.67 4.78
CA GLY A 118 -2.02 26.74 5.67
C GLY A 118 -2.63 25.33 5.71
N GLN A 119 -3.42 24.98 4.69
CA GLN A 119 -4.00 23.66 4.48
C GLN A 119 -3.58 23.13 3.10
N ILE A 120 -3.26 21.84 3.06
CA ILE A 120 -2.98 21.10 1.84
C ILE A 120 -4.25 20.34 1.47
N THR A 121 -4.74 20.49 0.23
CA THR A 121 -5.89 19.76 -0.28
C THR A 121 -5.48 18.92 -1.47
N PHE A 122 -5.67 17.61 -1.34
CA PHE A 122 -5.57 16.64 -2.42
C PHE A 122 -6.94 16.40 -3.05
N SER A 123 -7.03 16.53 -4.37
CA SER A 123 -8.25 16.25 -5.15
C SER A 123 -7.93 15.23 -6.22
N GLU A 124 -8.44 14.02 -6.04
CA GLU A 124 -8.30 12.91 -6.97
C GLU A 124 -8.94 13.23 -8.33
N LYS A 125 -8.28 12.81 -9.42
CA LYS A 125 -8.70 13.03 -10.81
C LYS A 125 -8.89 11.73 -11.59
N GLY A 126 -8.33 10.64 -11.11
CA GLY A 126 -8.44 9.32 -11.71
C GLY A 126 -7.28 8.40 -11.32
N GLY A 127 -7.24 7.24 -11.98
CA GLY A 127 -6.26 6.17 -11.74
C GLY A 127 -6.96 4.83 -11.57
N MET A 128 -6.29 3.85 -10.98
CA MET A 128 -6.94 2.62 -10.50
C MET A 128 -7.51 2.85 -9.09
N ASP A 129 -8.56 3.66 -9.05
CA ASP A 129 -9.22 4.24 -7.85
C ASP A 129 -10.33 3.36 -7.25
N PHE A 130 -10.51 2.12 -7.74
CA PHE A 130 -11.36 1.12 -7.09
C PHE A 130 -10.92 -0.32 -7.36
N GLN A 131 -11.23 -1.21 -6.42
CA GLN A 131 -11.15 -2.66 -6.55
C GLN A 131 -12.38 -3.32 -5.94
N LEU A 132 -12.76 -4.46 -6.50
CA LEU A 132 -13.81 -5.31 -5.96
C LEU A 132 -13.18 -6.40 -5.10
N ILE A 133 -13.49 -6.39 -3.81
CA ILE A 133 -12.88 -7.30 -2.84
C ILE A 133 -13.99 -8.13 -2.22
N THR A 134 -13.76 -9.43 -2.12
CA THR A 134 -14.60 -10.33 -1.31
C THR A 134 -13.77 -10.82 -0.14
N VAL A 135 -14.30 -10.68 1.07
CA VAL A 135 -13.71 -11.25 2.29
C VAL A 135 -14.59 -12.36 2.84
N ILE A 136 -13.98 -13.37 3.44
CA ILE A 136 -14.67 -14.40 4.20
C ILE A 136 -14.53 -14.13 5.69
N MET A 137 -15.67 -14.07 6.38
CA MET A 137 -15.73 -13.91 7.82
C MET A 137 -15.59 -15.27 8.54
N PRO A 138 -15.22 -15.27 9.84
CA PRO A 138 -15.33 -16.45 10.69
C PRO A 138 -16.79 -16.93 10.72
N GLY A 139 -17.05 -18.10 10.13
CA GLY A 139 -18.40 -18.61 9.90
C GLY A 139 -18.70 -18.93 8.44
N GLY A 140 -17.84 -18.50 7.51
CA GLY A 140 -17.93 -18.84 6.09
C GLY A 140 -18.79 -17.88 5.27
N GLU A 141 -19.31 -16.81 5.88
CA GLU A 141 -20.04 -15.77 5.17
C GLU A 141 -19.08 -14.92 4.33
N GLU A 142 -19.42 -14.74 3.06
CA GLU A 142 -18.67 -13.93 2.10
C GLU A 142 -19.28 -12.53 1.99
N VAL A 143 -18.46 -11.51 2.20
CA VAL A 143 -18.86 -10.10 2.13
C VAL A 143 -18.13 -9.43 0.98
N PRO A 144 -18.79 -9.21 -0.17
CA PRO A 144 -18.25 -8.41 -1.27
C PRO A 144 -18.42 -6.92 -0.98
N PHE A 145 -17.39 -6.12 -1.25
CA PHE A 145 -17.43 -4.67 -1.15
C PHE A 145 -16.56 -4.00 -2.22
N VAL A 146 -16.78 -2.71 -2.42
CA VAL A 146 -15.96 -1.86 -3.30
C VAL A 146 -14.96 -1.12 -2.42
N PHE A 147 -13.68 -1.46 -2.53
CA PHE A 147 -12.62 -0.62 -1.99
C PHE A 147 -12.38 0.51 -2.99
N SER A 148 -12.58 1.77 -2.60
CA SER A 148 -12.51 2.89 -3.54
C SER A 148 -11.92 4.14 -2.91
N SER A 149 -11.29 4.94 -3.77
CA SER A 149 -10.88 6.31 -3.51
C SER A 149 -11.48 7.28 -4.54
N LYS A 150 -12.61 6.93 -5.15
CA LYS A 150 -13.28 7.74 -6.18
C LYS A 150 -13.70 9.09 -5.64
N ASP A 151 -13.43 10.13 -6.41
CA ASP A 151 -13.70 11.52 -6.06
C ASP A 151 -13.11 11.90 -4.68
N LEU A 152 -11.98 11.30 -4.30
CA LEU A 152 -11.36 11.55 -3.01
C LEU A 152 -10.91 13.01 -2.91
N VAL A 153 -11.47 13.72 -1.95
CA VAL A 153 -11.02 15.04 -1.51
C VAL A 153 -10.52 14.91 -0.09
N ALA A 154 -9.21 15.02 0.09
CA ALA A 154 -8.55 14.87 1.38
C ALA A 154 -7.75 16.13 1.72
N THR A 155 -7.76 16.51 3.00
CA THR A 155 -7.09 17.69 3.50
C THR A 155 -6.10 17.35 4.60
N ALA A 156 -5.01 18.08 4.67
CA ALA A 156 -4.00 17.97 5.71
C ALA A 156 -3.61 19.37 6.22
N SER A 157 -3.31 19.50 7.51
CA SER A 157 -2.85 20.77 8.07
C SER A 157 -1.37 21.01 7.77
N GLY A 158 -1.01 22.26 7.46
CA GLY A 158 0.38 22.72 7.29
C GLY A 158 0.70 23.20 5.88
N GLY A 159 1.98 23.51 5.66
CA GLY A 159 2.53 23.93 4.36
C GLY A 159 3.67 23.05 3.86
N ALA A 160 3.84 21.86 4.46
CA ALA A 160 4.87 20.91 4.10
C ALA A 160 4.38 19.49 4.39
N VAL A 161 4.85 18.52 3.59
CA VAL A 161 4.63 17.10 3.85
C VAL A 161 5.76 16.58 4.73
N THR A 162 5.39 16.05 5.89
CA THR A 162 6.27 15.49 6.91
C THR A 162 5.72 14.14 7.38
N THR A 163 6.43 13.46 8.28
CA THR A 163 5.93 12.22 8.91
C THR A 163 4.74 12.43 9.84
N SER A 164 4.39 13.69 10.15
CA SER A 164 3.24 14.05 11.00
C SER A 164 2.07 14.62 10.18
N THR A 165 2.16 14.56 8.85
CA THR A 165 1.13 15.07 7.96
C THR A 165 0.11 13.97 7.70
N ASP A 166 -1.08 14.13 8.27
CA ASP A 166 -2.20 13.22 8.08
C ASP A 166 -3.23 13.83 7.12
N PHE A 167 -3.72 13.03 6.17
CA PHE A 167 -4.77 13.42 5.24
C PHE A 167 -6.11 12.84 5.69
N GLU A 168 -7.11 13.69 5.84
CA GLU A 168 -8.48 13.31 6.17
C GLU A 168 -9.44 13.81 5.10
N GLY A 169 -10.37 12.96 4.68
CA GLY A 169 -11.21 13.26 3.53
C GLY A 169 -12.41 12.37 3.37
N SER A 170 -13.20 12.70 2.35
CA SER A 170 -14.35 11.91 1.91
C SER A 170 -14.13 11.41 0.49
N TYR A 171 -14.68 10.24 0.20
CA TYR A 171 -14.67 9.61 -1.11
C TYR A 171 -16.05 9.00 -1.40
N THR A 172 -16.30 8.73 -2.67
CA THR A 172 -17.52 8.10 -3.16
C THR A 172 -17.33 6.59 -3.23
N VAL A 173 -18.32 5.84 -2.72
CA VAL A 173 -18.41 4.38 -2.93
C VAL A 173 -19.53 4.10 -3.92
N PRO A 174 -19.23 3.79 -5.19
CA PRO A 174 -20.28 3.46 -6.16
C PRO A 174 -20.91 2.09 -5.85
N SER A 175 -22.02 1.79 -6.52
CA SER A 175 -22.61 0.45 -6.49
C SER A 175 -21.60 -0.60 -6.95
N TYR A 176 -21.53 -1.73 -6.23
CA TYR A 176 -20.70 -2.89 -6.58
C TYR A 176 -20.99 -3.45 -7.98
N ARG A 177 -22.24 -3.34 -8.42
CA ARG A 177 -22.70 -3.72 -9.77
C ARG A 177 -23.25 -2.50 -10.50
N THR A 178 -22.86 -2.31 -11.76
CA THR A 178 -23.36 -1.22 -12.60
C THR A 178 -24.73 -1.55 -13.19
N SER A 179 -25.36 -0.58 -13.86
CA SER A 179 -26.74 -0.65 -14.36
C SER A 179 -27.05 -1.85 -15.26
N ASN A 180 -26.03 -2.41 -15.92
CA ASN A 180 -26.20 -3.51 -16.88
C ASN A 180 -26.01 -4.89 -16.26
N PHE A 181 -25.75 -4.96 -14.95
CA PHE A 181 -25.66 -6.23 -14.25
C PHE A 181 -27.04 -6.87 -14.15
N LEU A 182 -27.13 -8.11 -14.63
CA LEU A 182 -28.33 -8.94 -14.52
C LEU A 182 -28.15 -9.93 -13.38
N ASP A 183 -29.18 -10.11 -12.58
CA ASP A 183 -29.18 -11.16 -11.57
C ASP A 183 -29.35 -12.55 -12.25
N PRO A 184 -29.26 -13.67 -11.50
CA PRO A 184 -29.42 -15.02 -12.07
C PRO A 184 -30.76 -15.29 -12.78
N LYS A 185 -31.73 -14.40 -12.70
CA LYS A 185 -33.06 -14.46 -13.34
C LYS A 185 -33.24 -13.47 -14.50
N GLY A 186 -32.22 -12.67 -14.82
CA GLY A 186 -32.24 -11.73 -15.96
C GLY A 186 -33.04 -10.48 -15.68
#